data_AF-X0Z7V9-F1
#
_entry.id   AF-X0Z7V9-F1
#
_cell.length_a   1.000
_cell.length_b   1.000
_cell.length_c   1.000
_cell.angle_alpha   90.00
_cell.angle_beta   90.00
_cell.angle_gamma   90.00
#
_symmetry.space_group_name_H-M   'P 1'
#
loop_
_entity.id
_entity.type
_entity.pdbx_description
1 polymer ?
#
loop_
_entity_poly.entity_id
_entity_poly.type
_entity_poly.pdbx_seq_one_letter_code
_entity_poly.pdbx_strand_id
1 'polypeptide(L)' 'MRRYIASDFHNGNDVADYDRVMGFLELVEDDADELLLLGDFEELLWSNLTILKTVPPYSYVTDKVRQIA' A
#
# COMPACT_ATOMS: atom_id res chain seq x y z
N MET A 1 13.99 19.21 -3.49
CA MET A 1 13.68 17.78 -3.42
C MET A 1 13.11 17.47 -2.05
N ARG A 2 11.79 17.42 -1.95
CA ARG A 2 11.03 17.06 -0.76
C ARG A 2 10.63 15.60 -0.87
N ARG A 3 11.09 14.80 0.09
CA ARG A 3 10.82 13.37 0.15
C ARG A 3 9.99 13.06 1.38
N TYR A 4 8.90 12.34 1.17
CA TYR A 4 8.05 11.81 2.22
C TYR A 4 8.30 10.32 2.38
N ILE A 5 8.29 9.82 3.61
CA ILE A 5 8.54 8.42 3.93
C ILE A 5 7.43 7.96 4.87
N ALA A 6 6.78 6.87 4.51
CA ALA A 6 5.67 6.30 5.26
C ALA A 6 5.69 4.76 5.22
N SER A 7 4.95 4.13 6.12
CA SER A 7 4.86 2.67 6.26
C SER A 7 3.49 2.29 6.80
N ASP A 8 3.09 1.03 6.59
CA ASP A 8 2.03 0.37 7.36
C ASP A 8 0.69 1.11 7.37
N PHE A 9 0.20 1.45 6.18
CA PHE A 9 -1.14 2.05 6.05
C PHE A 9 -2.24 1.02 6.34
N HIS A 10 -1.96 -0.27 6.18
CA HIS A 10 -2.90 -1.38 6.41
C HIS A 10 -4.26 -1.12 5.75
N ASN A 11 -4.28 -0.56 4.53
CA ASN A 11 -5.52 -0.30 3.81
C ASN A 11 -6.29 -1.61 3.64
N GLY A 12 -7.58 -1.63 3.96
CA GLY A 12 -8.37 -2.86 4.03
C GLY A 12 -8.51 -3.45 5.44
N ASN A 13 -7.89 -2.84 6.45
CA ASN A 13 -8.12 -3.14 7.87
C ASN A 13 -9.22 -2.23 8.47
N ASP A 14 -10.04 -2.76 9.36
CA ASP A 14 -11.10 -2.02 10.07
C ASP A 14 -10.56 -0.95 11.04
N VAL A 15 -9.29 -1.04 11.43
CA VAL A 15 -8.65 -0.04 12.31
C VAL A 15 -7.85 1.02 11.55
N ALA A 16 -7.81 0.97 10.22
CA ALA A 16 -7.12 1.97 9.42
C ALA A 16 -7.86 3.31 9.46
N ASP A 17 -7.12 4.38 9.72
CA ASP A 17 -7.64 5.75 9.74
C ASP A 17 -7.61 6.33 8.32
N TYR A 18 -8.60 5.93 7.51
CA TYR A 18 -8.66 6.26 6.08
C TYR A 18 -8.67 7.77 5.82
N ASP A 19 -9.32 8.57 6.68
CA ASP A 19 -9.36 10.02 6.52
C ASP A 19 -7.96 10.63 6.64
N ARG A 20 -7.15 10.15 7.59
CA ARG A 20 -5.75 10.59 7.73
C ARG A 20 -4.85 10.07 6.61
N VAL A 21 -5.05 8.84 6.18
CA VAL A 21 -4.30 8.28 5.03
C VAL A 21 -4.57 9.11 3.78
N MET A 22 -5.83 9.42 3.49
CA MET A 22 -6.19 10.24 2.33
C MET A 22 -5.65 11.66 2.45
N GLY A 23 -5.79 12.32 3.61
CA GLY A 23 -5.24 13.66 3.81
C GLY A 23 -3.71 13.71 3.70
N PHE A 24 -3.01 12.65 4.11
CA PHE A 24 -1.57 12.53 3.89
C PHE A 24 -1.24 12.37 2.40
N LEU A 25 -1.96 11.52 1.68
CA LEU A 25 -1.73 11.28 0.25
C LEU A 25 -1.97 12.55 -0.58
N GLU A 26 -3.00 13.34 -0.26
CA GLU A 26 -3.25 14.66 -0.87
C GLU A 26 -2.07 15.62 -0.64
N LEU A 27 -1.55 15.67 0.59
CA LEU A 27 -0.39 16.51 0.91
C LEU A 27 0.89 16.06 0.16
N VAL A 28 1.07 14.75 -0.02
CA VAL A 28 2.19 14.21 -0.79
C VAL A 28 2.04 14.55 -2.27
N GLU A 29 0.84 14.45 -2.83
CA GLU A 29 0.57 14.81 -4.22
C GLU A 29 0.86 16.30 -4.50
N ASP A 30 0.51 17.18 -3.56
CA ASP A 30 0.73 18.62 -3.70
C ASP A 30 2.20 19.04 -3.52
N ASP A 31 2.96 18.38 -2.64
CA ASP A 31 4.21 18.93 -2.10
C ASP A 31 5.47 18.07 -2.28
N ALA A 32 5.31 16.78 -2.59
CA ALA A 32 6.44 15.86 -2.65
C ALA A 32 7.05 15.76 -4.05
N ASP A 33 8.38 15.76 -4.10
CA ASP A 33 9.13 15.32 -5.28
C ASP A 33 9.24 13.78 -5.31
N GLU A 34 9.10 13.11 -4.16
CA GLU A 34 9.21 11.64 -4.03
C GLU A 34 8.48 11.12 -2.77
N LEU A 35 7.81 9.98 -2.90
CA LEU A 35 7.24 9.20 -1.79
C LEU A 35 7.90 7.81 -1.72
N LEU A 36 8.43 7.46 -0.55
CA LEU A 36 8.85 6.10 -0.24
C LEU A 36 7.84 5.44 0.72
N LEU A 37 7.15 4.42 0.24
CA LEU A 37 6.28 3.56 1.06
C LEU A 37 7.03 2.27 1.39
N LEU A 38 7.20 1.99 2.68
CA LEU A 38 8.12 0.96 3.19
C LEU A 38 7.44 0.04 4.21
N GLY A 39 6.44 -0.74 3.82
CA GLY A 39 5.72 -1.65 4.71
C GLY A 39 4.33 -1.97 4.15
N ASP A 40 3.42 -2.43 5.00
CA ASP A 40 2.12 -2.95 4.59
C ASP A 40 1.19 -1.83 4.13
N PHE A 41 1.26 -1.48 2.84
CA PHE A 41 0.36 -0.49 2.25
C PHE A 41 -1.09 -0.99 2.22
N GLU A 42 -1.29 -2.27 1.91
CA GLU A 42 -2.58 -2.96 1.97
C GLU A 42 -2.50 -4.12 2.97
N GLU A 43 -3.56 -4.29 3.76
CA GLU A 43 -3.73 -5.43 4.66
C GLU A 43 -4.29 -6.62 3.88
N LEU A 44 -3.42 -7.59 3.58
CA LEU A 44 -3.76 -8.77 2.79
C LEU A 44 -4.19 -9.98 3.67
N LEU A 45 -3.92 -9.96 4.99
CA LEU A 45 -4.14 -11.13 5.86
C LEU A 45 -5.61 -11.40 6.18
N TRP A 46 -6.53 -10.46 5.93
CA TRP A 46 -7.98 -10.63 6.16
C TRP A 46 -8.82 -10.66 4.88
N SER A 47 -8.18 -10.66 3.71
CA SER A 47 -8.87 -10.78 2.42
C SER A 47 -9.01 -12.23 1.98
N ASN A 48 -10.18 -12.64 1.50
CA ASN A 48 -10.33 -13.99 0.93
C ASN A 48 -9.51 -14.13 -0.39
N LEU A 49 -9.16 -15.37 -0.77
CA LEU A 49 -8.34 -15.64 -1.97
C LEU A 49 -8.93 -15.10 -3.28
N THR A 50 -10.25 -14.87 -3.35
CA THR A 50 -10.90 -14.28 -4.52
C THR A 50 -10.57 -12.79 -4.63
N ILE A 51 -10.64 -12.05 -3.52
CA ILE A 51 -10.27 -10.63 -3.44
C ILE A 51 -8.78 -10.48 -3.70
N LEU A 52 -7.94 -11.31 -3.06
CA LEU A 52 -6.49 -11.30 -3.24
C LEU A 52 -6.08 -11.47 -4.70
N LYS A 53 -6.74 -12.36 -5.47
CA LYS A 53 -6.42 -12.53 -6.90
C LYS A 53 -6.78 -11.33 -7.79
N THR A 54 -7.63 -10.43 -7.30
CA THR A 54 -8.08 -9.25 -8.06
C THR A 54 -7.33 -7.98 -7.70
N VAL A 55 -6.63 -7.95 -6.56
CA VAL A 55 -5.83 -6.78 -6.16
C VAL A 55 -4.42 -6.86 -6.79
N PRO A 56 -3.99 -5.79 -7.49
CA PRO A 56 -2.68 -5.73 -8.14
C PRO A 56 -1.46 -6.06 -7.25
N PRO A 57 -1.39 -5.69 -5.95
CA PRO A 57 -0.20 -6.03 -5.16
C PRO A 57 -0.03 -7.53 -4.97
N TYR A 58 -1.10 -8.31 -4.80
CA TYR A 58 -0.98 -9.76 -4.62
C TYR A 58 -0.52 -10.45 -5.91
N SER A 59 -1.15 -10.19 -7.07
CA SER A 59 -0.76 -10.82 -8.33
C SER A 59 0.67 -10.45 -8.73
N TYR A 60 1.05 -9.18 -8.59
CA TYR A 60 2.40 -8.68 -8.84
C TYR A 60 3.46 -9.31 -7.93
N VAL A 61 3.21 -9.38 -6.62
CA VAL A 61 4.13 -10.01 -5.66
C VAL A 61 4.26 -11.51 -5.95
N THR A 62 3.15 -12.20 -6.20
CA THR A 62 3.17 -13.65 -6.48
C THR A 62 3.95 -13.96 -7.75
N ASP A 63 3.78 -13.16 -8.81
CA ASP A 63 4.51 -13.32 -10.07
C ASP A 63 6.00 -13.01 -9.91
N LYS A 64 6.35 -11.98 -9.12
CA LYS A 64 7.76 -11.73 -8.78
C LYS A 64 8.40 -12.88 -8.01
N VAL A 65 7.71 -13.43 -7.01
CA VAL A 65 8.21 -14.57 -6.24
C VAL A 65 8.42 -15.79 -7.15
N ARG A 66 7.51 -16.06 -8.09
CA ARG A 66 7.67 -17.14 -9.08
C ARG A 66 8.86 -16.97 -10.01
N GLN A 67 9.29 -15.74 -10.29
CA GLN A 67 10.42 -15.48 -11.17
C GLN A 67 11.77 -15.66 -10.48
N ILE A 68 11.81 -15.63 -9.15
CA ILE A 68 13.05 -15.71 -8.35
C ILE A 68 13.22 -17.03 -7.58
N ALA A 69 12.17 -17.87 -7.55
CA ALA A 69 12.18 -19.21 -6.97
C ALA A 69 12.34 -20.27 -8.06
#